data_AF-A0A068NQF4-F1
#
_entry.id   AF-A0A068NQF4-F1
#
_cell.length_a   1.000
_cell.length_b   1.000
_cell.length_c   1.000
_cell.angle_alpha   90.00
_cell.angle_beta   90.00
_cell.angle_gamma   90.00
#
_symmetry.space_group_name_H-M   'P 1'
#
loop_
_entity.id
_entity.type
_entity.pdbx_description
1 polymer ?
#
loop_
_entity_poly.entity_id
_entity_poly.type
_entity_poly.pdbx_seq_one_letter_code
_entity_poly.pdbx_strand_id
1 'polypeptide(L)'
;MSTNKGSHILEVRGKESAELFKALASDTRLEILTLLAEGDKNINEICLACGIAQPTATKHIQVLEQAGLVTSEYMPGQQGMQKRCSIGCDRLLISFENLVGSDLKMDEVSMPIGLYTLANPSPTCGLANRERMIGFVDIPQSFYDPERAGAQILWMADGFVEYVFPCTLPSTAELRRLELMMEICSEAPNYDPDYPSDITLWINGVEVGTWTSPGDFGGKRGLLNPDWWIDHMTQYGAQKIWSVDQDGAYVDGTKVSDVNLERALVVPNQPISVRIGIKPEAEHPGGFNLFGSGFGNYAQDLVLRLHYLGRKISVQHQPGALIPSGRGSEQ
;
A
#
# COMPACT_ATOMS: atom_id res chain seq x y z
N MET A 1 8.69 6.15 -24.24
CA MET A 1 8.89 7.18 -23.21
C MET A 1 7.73 7.07 -22.23
N SER A 2 7.87 6.23 -21.22
CA SER A 2 6.83 6.06 -20.19
C SER A 2 6.98 7.18 -19.17
N THR A 3 6.06 8.13 -19.21
CA THR A 3 5.91 9.12 -18.14
C THR A 3 5.39 8.40 -16.90
N ASN A 4 6.24 8.32 -15.89
CA ASN A 4 5.91 7.87 -14.55
C ASN A 4 4.80 8.79 -13.98
N LYS A 5 3.53 8.38 -14.08
CA LYS A 5 2.43 9.02 -13.35
C LYS A 5 2.47 8.42 -11.94
N GLY A 6 2.90 9.21 -10.96
CA GLY A 6 2.80 8.83 -9.56
C GLY A 6 1.35 8.47 -9.20
N SER A 7 1.17 7.48 -8.35
CA SER A 7 -0.15 7.07 -7.88
C SER A 7 -0.82 8.23 -7.13
N HIS A 8 -1.92 8.73 -7.67
CA HIS A 8 -2.69 9.83 -7.11
C HIS A 8 -3.90 9.25 -6.38
N ILE A 9 -3.76 9.07 -5.08
CA ILE A 9 -4.83 8.57 -4.21
C ILE A 9 -5.75 9.73 -3.83
N LEU A 10 -7.05 9.59 -4.11
CA LEU A 10 -8.08 10.50 -3.60
C LEU A 10 -8.73 9.86 -2.34
N GLU A 11 -8.50 10.47 -1.19
CA GLU A 11 -9.11 10.07 0.09
C GLU A 11 -10.37 10.92 0.34
N VAL A 12 -11.53 10.26 0.55
CA VAL A 12 -12.81 10.94 0.79
C VAL A 12 -13.45 10.45 2.08
N ARG A 13 -13.92 11.40 2.92
CA ARG A 13 -14.40 11.14 4.28
C ARG A 13 -15.87 11.52 4.47
N GLY A 14 -16.62 10.68 5.19
CA GLY A 14 -17.94 11.03 5.73
C GLY A 14 -18.96 11.51 4.68
N LYS A 15 -19.74 12.55 5.00
CA LYS A 15 -20.82 13.09 4.14
C LYS A 15 -20.34 13.67 2.80
N GLU A 16 -19.06 14.02 2.67
CA GLU A 16 -18.47 14.56 1.44
C GLU A 16 -18.37 13.50 0.33
N SER A 17 -18.47 12.21 0.68
CA SER A 17 -18.54 11.10 -0.27
C SER A 17 -19.83 11.07 -1.10
N ALA A 18 -20.90 11.75 -0.68
CA ALA A 18 -22.19 11.69 -1.39
C ALA A 18 -22.11 12.27 -2.82
N GLU A 19 -21.41 13.39 -3.02
CA GLU A 19 -21.24 13.97 -4.36
C GLU A 19 -20.31 13.13 -5.23
N LEU A 20 -19.26 12.56 -4.63
CA LEU A 20 -18.40 11.58 -5.31
C LEU A 20 -19.21 10.35 -5.76
N PHE A 21 -20.03 9.78 -4.88
CA PHE A 21 -20.86 8.62 -5.21
C PHE A 21 -21.89 8.94 -6.28
N LYS A 22 -22.50 10.13 -6.26
CA LYS A 22 -23.38 10.58 -7.35
C LYS A 22 -22.61 10.69 -8.66
N ALA A 23 -21.38 11.21 -8.64
CA ALA A 23 -20.52 11.26 -9.82
C ALA A 23 -20.15 9.85 -10.33
N LEU A 24 -19.97 8.86 -9.45
CA LEU A 24 -19.64 7.49 -9.85
C LEU A 24 -20.87 6.65 -10.24
N ALA A 25 -22.06 7.00 -9.76
CA ALA A 25 -23.32 6.29 -10.04
C ALA A 25 -23.85 6.57 -11.47
N SER A 26 -23.04 6.29 -12.48
CA SER A 26 -23.39 6.34 -13.90
C SER A 26 -22.43 5.48 -14.71
N ASP A 27 -22.97 4.49 -15.41
CA ASP A 27 -22.21 3.57 -16.25
C ASP A 27 -21.34 4.31 -17.27
N THR A 28 -21.91 5.32 -17.95
CA THR A 28 -21.17 6.16 -18.90
C THR A 28 -19.99 6.90 -18.26
N ARG A 29 -20.12 7.36 -17.01
CA ARG A 29 -19.00 8.04 -16.32
C ARG A 29 -17.92 7.06 -15.90
N LEU A 30 -18.29 5.86 -15.47
CA LEU A 30 -17.33 4.79 -15.19
C LEU A 30 -16.59 4.36 -16.45
N GLU A 31 -17.28 4.25 -17.59
CA GLU A 31 -16.68 3.95 -18.88
C GLU A 31 -15.68 5.03 -19.33
N ILE A 32 -16.03 6.31 -19.15
CA ILE A 32 -15.12 7.44 -19.41
C ILE A 32 -13.87 7.34 -18.52
N LEU A 33 -14.01 7.02 -17.23
CA LEU A 33 -12.87 6.87 -16.32
C LEU A 33 -11.95 5.72 -16.73
N THR A 34 -12.52 4.57 -17.11
CA THR A 34 -11.75 3.43 -17.65
C THR A 34 -10.98 3.82 -18.90
N LEU A 35 -11.62 4.53 -19.83
CA LEU A 35 -10.98 5.03 -21.05
C LEU A 35 -9.82 6.00 -20.76
N LEU A 36 -9.99 6.87 -19.76
CA LEU A 36 -8.96 7.83 -19.36
C LEU A 36 -7.83 7.19 -18.55
N ALA A 37 -8.06 6.04 -17.91
CA ALA A 37 -7.02 5.24 -17.27
C ALA A 37 -6.02 4.67 -18.29
N GLU A 38 -6.48 4.37 -19.51
CA GLU A 38 -5.63 3.92 -20.62
C GLU A 38 -4.83 5.08 -21.27
N GLY A 39 -5.15 6.33 -20.92
CA GLY A 39 -4.41 7.52 -21.35
C GLY A 39 -5.31 8.66 -21.80
N ASP A 40 -4.77 9.88 -21.73
CA ASP A 40 -5.48 11.13 -21.92
C ASP A 40 -6.19 11.24 -23.28
N LYS A 41 -7.47 11.65 -23.25
CA LYS A 41 -8.34 11.77 -24.43
C LYS A 41 -8.92 13.17 -24.57
N ASN A 42 -9.20 13.60 -25.80
CA ASN A 42 -10.03 14.77 -26.05
C ASN A 42 -11.52 14.43 -26.03
N ILE A 43 -12.37 15.45 -25.99
CA ILE A 43 -13.83 15.27 -25.93
C ILE A 43 -14.38 14.46 -27.11
N ASN A 44 -13.85 14.61 -28.31
CA ASN A 44 -14.34 13.90 -29.50
C ASN A 44 -13.99 12.41 -29.46
N GLU A 45 -12.79 12.07 -28.97
CA GLU A 45 -12.36 10.68 -28.75
C GLU A 45 -13.24 10.01 -27.70
N ILE A 46 -13.58 10.72 -26.62
CA ILE A 46 -14.51 10.24 -25.59
C ILE A 46 -15.91 10.00 -26.19
N CYS A 47 -16.41 10.93 -27.02
CA CYS A 47 -17.71 10.75 -27.69
C CYS A 47 -17.75 9.50 -28.55
N LEU A 48 -16.67 9.27 -29.31
CA LEU A 48 -16.57 8.14 -30.22
C LEU A 48 -16.46 6.81 -29.47
N ALA A 49 -15.65 6.76 -28.41
CA ALA A 49 -15.46 5.55 -27.61
C ALA A 49 -16.70 5.17 -26.81
N CYS A 50 -17.36 6.13 -26.15
CA CYS A 50 -18.53 5.87 -25.31
C CYS A 50 -19.87 5.93 -26.09
N GLY A 51 -19.86 6.23 -27.39
CA GLY A 51 -21.08 6.32 -28.21
C GLY A 51 -22.05 7.43 -27.81
N ILE A 52 -21.54 8.55 -27.28
CA ILE A 52 -22.35 9.67 -26.76
C ILE A 52 -22.14 10.97 -27.54
N ALA A 53 -23.15 11.84 -27.52
CA ALA A 53 -23.06 13.16 -28.14
C ALA A 53 -22.13 14.11 -27.36
N GLN A 54 -21.51 15.06 -28.06
CA GLN A 54 -20.55 16.03 -27.50
C GLN A 54 -21.06 16.84 -26.30
N PRO A 55 -22.31 17.36 -26.28
CA PRO A 55 -22.84 18.05 -25.11
C PRO A 55 -22.97 17.13 -23.89
N THR A 56 -23.30 15.87 -24.13
CA THR A 56 -23.43 14.84 -23.09
C THR A 56 -22.06 14.50 -22.50
N ALA A 57 -21.06 14.25 -23.36
CA ALA A 57 -19.68 14.01 -22.93
C ALA A 57 -19.14 15.17 -22.10
N THR A 58 -19.34 16.42 -22.55
CA THR A 58 -18.91 17.62 -21.83
C THR A 58 -19.53 17.70 -20.43
N LYS A 59 -20.82 17.39 -20.31
CA LYS A 59 -21.53 17.39 -19.02
C LYS A 59 -21.01 16.28 -18.09
N HIS A 60 -20.75 15.08 -18.60
CA HIS A 60 -20.15 14.01 -17.81
C HIS A 60 -18.75 14.39 -17.31
N ILE A 61 -17.92 14.97 -18.17
CA ILE A 61 -16.59 15.45 -17.80
C ILE A 61 -16.68 16.54 -16.73
N GLN A 62 -17.58 17.51 -16.84
CA GLN A 62 -17.77 18.54 -15.81
C GLN A 62 -18.14 17.94 -14.43
N VAL A 63 -19.02 16.95 -14.40
CA VAL A 63 -19.40 16.26 -13.15
C VAL A 63 -18.20 15.52 -12.55
N LEU A 64 -17.40 14.85 -13.39
CA LEU A 64 -16.20 14.15 -12.96
C LEU A 64 -15.09 15.12 -12.50
N GLU A 65 -14.95 16.28 -13.14
CA GLU A 65 -14.04 17.36 -12.75
C GLU A 65 -14.41 17.93 -11.38
N GLN A 66 -15.71 18.20 -11.16
CA GLN A 66 -16.20 18.69 -9.88
C GLN A 66 -15.96 17.70 -8.74
N ALA A 67 -15.98 16.41 -9.05
CA ALA A 67 -15.66 15.34 -8.11
C ALA A 67 -14.14 15.07 -7.97
N GLY A 68 -13.28 15.79 -8.70
CA GLY A 68 -11.82 15.60 -8.68
C GLY A 68 -11.33 14.33 -9.38
N LEU A 69 -12.20 13.60 -10.09
CA LEU A 69 -11.89 12.33 -10.75
C LEU A 69 -11.24 12.51 -12.13
N VAL A 70 -11.43 13.67 -12.75
CA VAL A 70 -10.88 14.03 -14.05
C VAL A 70 -10.26 15.41 -13.94
N THR A 71 -9.10 15.61 -14.56
CA THR A 71 -8.53 16.93 -14.79
C THR A 71 -8.53 17.23 -16.29
N SER A 72 -8.52 18.50 -16.65
CA SER A 72 -8.49 18.90 -18.04
C SER A 72 -7.67 20.15 -18.30
N GLU A 73 -7.07 20.18 -19.47
CA GLU A 73 -6.27 21.29 -19.95
C GLU A 73 -6.63 21.62 -21.40
N TYR A 74 -6.56 22.90 -21.75
CA TYR A 74 -6.73 23.33 -23.13
C TYR A 74 -5.40 23.26 -23.87
N MET A 75 -5.33 22.44 -24.91
CA MET A 75 -4.13 22.24 -25.71
C MET A 75 -4.39 22.55 -27.19
N PRO A 76 -3.37 22.97 -27.97
CA PRO A 76 -3.47 23.04 -29.42
C PRO A 76 -3.73 21.65 -30.02
N GLY A 77 -4.72 21.55 -30.91
CA GLY A 77 -5.07 20.34 -31.66
C GLY A 77 -5.13 20.60 -33.17
N GLN A 78 -5.39 19.55 -33.95
CA GLN A 78 -5.41 19.66 -35.42
C GLN A 78 -6.50 20.61 -35.96
N GLN A 79 -7.54 20.90 -35.17
CA GLN A 79 -8.61 21.85 -35.50
C GLN A 79 -8.77 22.92 -34.41
N GLY A 80 -7.67 23.56 -34.01
CA GLY A 80 -7.67 24.63 -33.00
C GLY A 80 -7.54 24.11 -31.57
N MET A 81 -7.95 24.90 -30.59
CA MET A 81 -7.80 24.56 -29.18
C MET A 81 -8.77 23.43 -28.79
N GLN A 82 -8.27 22.36 -28.17
CA GLN A 82 -9.06 21.23 -27.71
C GLN A 82 -8.90 21.05 -26.19
N LYS A 83 -10.00 20.66 -25.53
CA LYS A 83 -9.98 20.27 -24.11
C LYS A 83 -9.53 18.82 -24.01
N ARG A 84 -8.34 18.60 -23.45
CA ARG A 84 -7.76 17.29 -23.20
C ARG A 84 -8.03 16.90 -21.76
N CYS A 85 -8.61 15.72 -21.56
CA CYS A 85 -9.02 15.21 -20.27
C CYS A 85 -8.07 14.07 -19.87
N SER A 86 -7.72 14.02 -18.59
CA SER A 86 -6.88 12.98 -18.00
C SER A 86 -7.49 12.52 -16.68
N ILE A 87 -7.16 11.29 -16.28
CA ILE A 87 -7.59 10.77 -14.98
C ILE A 87 -6.93 11.57 -13.86
N GLY A 88 -7.74 12.02 -12.88
CA GLY A 88 -7.29 12.81 -11.74
C GLY A 88 -6.76 11.97 -10.58
N CYS A 89 -7.27 10.75 -10.43
CA CYS A 89 -6.85 9.80 -9.39
C CYS A 89 -6.89 8.35 -9.90
N ASP A 90 -5.89 7.55 -9.56
CA ASP A 90 -5.82 6.12 -9.93
C ASP A 90 -6.44 5.20 -8.88
N ARG A 91 -6.55 5.67 -7.62
CA ARG A 91 -7.23 4.96 -6.54
C ARG A 91 -8.12 5.89 -5.72
N LEU A 92 -9.28 5.35 -5.33
CA LEU A 92 -10.22 5.99 -4.41
C LEU A 92 -10.22 5.22 -3.09
N LEU A 93 -9.91 5.91 -1.99
CA LEU A 93 -10.05 5.36 -0.63
C LEU A 93 -11.20 6.07 0.07
N ILE A 94 -12.20 5.30 0.51
CA ILE A 94 -13.37 5.83 1.22
C ILE A 94 -13.37 5.34 2.65
N SER A 95 -13.29 6.29 3.58
CA SER A 95 -13.32 6.02 5.01
C SER A 95 -14.69 6.40 5.58
N PHE A 96 -15.42 5.41 6.09
CA PHE A 96 -16.75 5.57 6.68
C PHE A 96 -16.74 5.81 8.19
N GLU A 97 -15.55 5.89 8.81
CA GLU A 97 -15.41 6.20 10.23
C GLU A 97 -15.82 7.66 10.49
N ASN A 98 -16.87 7.84 11.30
CA ASN A 98 -17.29 9.15 11.80
C ASN A 98 -16.32 9.65 12.87
N LEU A 99 -15.11 10.04 12.49
CA LEU A 99 -14.27 10.87 13.34
C LEU A 99 -14.58 12.33 13.05
N VAL A 100 -15.58 12.86 13.77
CA VAL A 100 -15.83 14.30 13.83
C VAL A 100 -14.56 14.96 14.39
N GLY A 101 -13.73 15.51 13.51
CA GLY A 101 -12.56 16.32 13.87
C GLY A 101 -11.26 15.57 14.17
N SER A 102 -10.90 14.49 13.45
CA SER A 102 -9.58 13.89 13.70
C SER A 102 -8.44 14.66 13.03
N ASP A 103 -7.51 15.14 13.86
CA ASP A 103 -6.09 15.37 13.52
C ASP A 103 -5.39 14.03 13.11
N LEU A 104 -6.14 13.01 12.64
CA LEU A 104 -5.62 11.70 12.26
C LEU A 104 -4.96 11.83 10.89
N LYS A 105 -3.64 11.80 10.95
CA LYS A 105 -2.73 11.80 9.83
C LYS A 105 -2.29 10.38 9.54
N MET A 106 -1.83 10.17 8.33
CA MET A 106 -1.28 8.91 7.87
C MET A 106 0.07 9.19 7.20
N ASP A 107 1.11 8.51 7.67
CA ASP A 107 2.40 8.44 6.99
C ASP A 107 2.51 7.05 6.32
N GLU A 108 3.01 7.00 5.09
CA GLU A 108 3.16 5.78 4.31
C GLU A 108 4.62 5.60 3.87
N VAL A 109 5.11 4.36 3.96
CA VAL A 109 6.43 3.97 3.49
C VAL A 109 6.30 2.71 2.63
N SER A 110 6.78 2.80 1.38
CA SER A 110 6.94 1.64 0.50
C SER A 110 8.35 1.06 0.65
N MET A 111 8.45 -0.25 0.85
CA MET A 111 9.69 -1.01 1.02
C MET A 111 9.79 -2.10 -0.04
N PRO A 112 10.71 -1.97 -1.03
CA PRO A 112 10.97 -3.01 -2.01
C PRO A 112 11.27 -4.36 -1.33
N ILE A 113 10.66 -5.43 -1.83
CA ILE A 113 10.77 -6.75 -1.19
C ILE A 113 12.21 -7.29 -1.14
N GLY A 114 13.07 -6.79 -2.02
CA GLY A 114 14.49 -7.13 -2.09
C GLY A 114 15.36 -6.49 -1.01
N LEU A 115 14.88 -5.41 -0.37
CA LEU A 115 15.63 -4.60 0.60
C LEU A 115 15.45 -5.08 2.05
N TYR A 116 15.36 -6.39 2.27
CA TYR A 116 15.45 -6.93 3.62
C TYR A 116 16.84 -6.70 4.23
N THR A 117 16.86 -6.51 5.54
CA THR A 117 18.07 -6.36 6.36
C THR A 117 18.63 -7.70 6.79
N LEU A 118 17.77 -8.68 7.05
CA LEU A 118 18.12 -10.05 7.41
C LEU A 118 17.24 -11.03 6.63
N ALA A 119 17.81 -12.14 6.22
CA ALA A 119 17.10 -13.27 5.66
C ALA A 119 17.71 -14.55 6.20
N ASN A 120 16.88 -15.58 6.37
CA ASN A 120 17.28 -16.94 6.70
C ASN A 120 16.49 -17.93 5.84
N PRO A 121 16.75 -18.00 4.52
CA PRO A 121 15.97 -18.82 3.61
C PRO A 121 16.39 -20.30 3.66
N SER A 122 15.42 -21.20 3.54
CA SER A 122 15.63 -22.63 3.35
C SER A 122 15.11 -23.08 1.97
N PRO A 123 15.81 -23.99 1.26
CA PRO A 123 15.32 -24.55 0.01
C PRO A 123 13.99 -25.33 0.16
N THR A 124 13.11 -25.35 -0.85
CA THR A 124 13.22 -24.65 -2.14
C THR A 124 13.15 -23.14 -1.97
N CYS A 125 13.99 -22.36 -2.67
CA CYS A 125 14.04 -20.91 -2.46
C CYS A 125 14.61 -20.15 -3.67
N GLY A 126 14.27 -18.88 -3.80
CA GLY A 126 14.87 -18.04 -4.83
C GLY A 126 14.34 -16.62 -4.90
N LEU A 127 14.84 -15.91 -5.92
CA LEU A 127 14.60 -14.50 -6.18
C LEU A 127 14.51 -14.26 -7.68
N ALA A 128 13.64 -13.34 -8.10
CA ALA A 128 13.62 -12.83 -9.46
C ALA A 128 13.26 -11.34 -9.52
N ASN A 129 13.79 -10.65 -10.53
CA ASN A 129 13.38 -9.30 -10.92
C ASN A 129 12.57 -9.36 -12.22
N ARG A 130 12.28 -8.21 -12.84
CA ARG A 130 11.46 -8.18 -14.07
C ARG A 130 12.17 -8.77 -15.28
N GLU A 131 13.49 -8.91 -15.23
CA GLU A 131 14.33 -9.29 -16.36
C GLU A 131 14.84 -10.74 -16.28
N ARG A 132 15.09 -11.26 -15.08
CA ARG A 132 15.70 -12.57 -14.85
C ARG A 132 15.57 -13.07 -13.41
N MET A 133 15.98 -14.32 -13.23
CA MET A 133 16.33 -14.88 -11.92
C MET A 133 17.53 -14.14 -11.33
N ILE A 134 17.52 -13.92 -10.01
CA ILE A 134 18.63 -13.35 -9.26
C ILE A 134 19.37 -14.49 -8.56
N GLY A 135 20.68 -14.58 -8.82
CA GLY A 135 21.51 -15.67 -8.30
C GLY A 135 21.08 -17.04 -8.84
N PHE A 136 21.18 -18.05 -8.00
CA PHE A 136 20.81 -19.44 -8.29
C PHE A 136 19.62 -19.89 -7.45
N VAL A 137 18.71 -20.65 -8.06
CA VAL A 137 17.56 -21.28 -7.39
C VAL A 137 18.05 -22.34 -6.41
N ASP A 138 17.34 -22.45 -5.29
CA ASP A 138 17.59 -23.39 -4.19
C ASP A 138 18.94 -23.21 -3.50
N ILE A 139 19.55 -22.03 -3.67
CA ILE A 139 20.78 -21.62 -3.00
C ILE A 139 20.48 -20.45 -2.06
N PRO A 140 20.45 -20.67 -0.74
CA PRO A 140 20.22 -19.62 0.27
C PRO A 140 21.13 -18.40 0.11
N GLN A 141 22.36 -18.59 -0.36
CA GLN A 141 23.34 -17.51 -0.54
C GLN A 141 22.92 -16.49 -1.61
N SER A 142 22.02 -16.86 -2.53
CA SER A 142 21.44 -15.93 -3.53
C SER A 142 20.69 -14.77 -2.87
N PHE A 143 20.20 -14.94 -1.63
CA PHE A 143 19.58 -13.87 -0.84
C PHE A 143 20.55 -12.80 -0.34
N TYR A 144 21.85 -12.94 -0.60
CA TYR A 144 22.83 -11.90 -0.30
C TYR A 144 23.46 -11.32 -1.56
N ASP A 145 22.98 -11.72 -2.75
CA ASP A 145 23.41 -11.13 -4.02
C ASP A 145 23.02 -9.63 -4.06
N PRO A 146 23.91 -8.71 -4.43
CA PRO A 146 23.58 -7.28 -4.53
C PRO A 146 22.40 -6.97 -5.45
N GLU A 147 22.17 -7.78 -6.50
CA GLU A 147 21.03 -7.63 -7.41
C GLU A 147 19.69 -7.88 -6.73
N ARG A 148 19.67 -8.48 -5.53
CA ARG A 148 18.46 -8.65 -4.71
C ARG A 148 17.70 -7.35 -4.51
N ALA A 149 18.38 -6.19 -4.54
CA ALA A 149 17.74 -4.88 -4.43
C ALA A 149 16.65 -4.64 -5.50
N GLY A 150 16.75 -5.30 -6.66
CA GLY A 150 15.76 -5.26 -7.73
C GLY A 150 14.75 -6.40 -7.69
N ALA A 151 14.75 -7.27 -6.67
CA ALA A 151 13.82 -8.39 -6.59
C ALA A 151 12.37 -7.90 -6.57
N GLN A 152 11.52 -8.62 -7.30
CA GLN A 152 10.09 -8.39 -7.44
C GLN A 152 9.27 -9.63 -7.07
N ILE A 153 9.90 -10.80 -6.99
CA ILE A 153 9.38 -11.96 -6.26
C ILE A 153 10.51 -12.61 -5.47
N LEU A 154 10.20 -13.12 -4.29
CA LEU A 154 11.05 -14.02 -3.51
C LEU A 154 10.23 -15.17 -2.94
N TRP A 155 10.85 -16.32 -2.77
CA TRP A 155 10.19 -17.50 -2.21
C TRP A 155 11.14 -18.34 -1.37
N MET A 156 10.58 -19.04 -0.41
CA MET A 156 11.29 -20.05 0.40
C MET A 156 10.31 -21.06 0.99
N ALA A 157 10.72 -22.32 1.09
CA ALA A 157 9.94 -23.39 1.71
C ALA A 157 9.88 -23.26 3.24
N ASP A 158 10.88 -22.65 3.84
CA ASP A 158 10.94 -22.33 5.27
C ASP A 158 11.88 -21.14 5.50
N GLY A 159 11.79 -20.53 6.69
CA GLY A 159 12.63 -19.42 7.09
C GLY A 159 11.90 -18.08 7.12
N PHE A 160 12.66 -17.00 6.99
CA PHE A 160 12.12 -15.64 7.10
C PHE A 160 12.93 -14.59 6.33
N VAL A 161 12.27 -13.44 6.11
CA VAL A 161 12.88 -12.16 5.74
C VAL A 161 12.49 -11.09 6.74
N GLU A 162 13.41 -10.17 7.04
CA GLU A 162 13.19 -9.07 7.99
C GLU A 162 13.58 -7.72 7.38
N TYR A 163 12.67 -6.77 7.48
CA TYR A 163 12.76 -5.41 6.97
C TYR A 163 12.82 -4.41 8.13
N VAL A 164 13.48 -3.28 7.92
CA VAL A 164 13.47 -2.18 8.88
C VAL A 164 12.88 -0.94 8.21
N PHE A 165 11.69 -0.56 8.65
CA PHE A 165 11.01 0.62 8.17
C PHE A 165 11.43 1.86 8.98
N PRO A 166 11.70 3.00 8.32
CA PRO A 166 11.87 4.26 9.01
C PRO A 166 10.52 4.71 9.60
N CYS A 167 10.55 5.17 10.85
CA CYS A 167 9.42 5.88 11.47
C CYS A 167 9.86 7.32 11.74
N THR A 168 9.40 8.24 10.90
CA THR A 168 9.72 9.68 11.01
C THR A 168 8.70 10.46 11.82
N LEU A 169 7.76 9.77 12.47
CA LEU A 169 6.75 10.39 13.30
C LEU A 169 7.40 11.15 14.47
N PRO A 170 6.97 12.39 14.78
CA PRO A 170 7.44 13.10 15.95
C PRO A 170 7.23 12.27 17.22
N SER A 171 8.14 12.33 18.19
CA SER A 171 7.98 11.62 19.47
C SER A 171 6.74 12.05 20.27
N THR A 172 6.11 13.16 19.91
CA THR A 172 4.86 13.65 20.49
C THR A 172 3.60 13.16 19.77
N ALA A 173 3.74 12.49 18.62
CA ALA A 173 2.64 11.92 17.88
C ALA A 173 2.02 10.76 18.67
N GLU A 174 0.69 10.70 18.67
CA GLU A 174 -0.02 9.57 19.26
C GLU A 174 -0.36 8.57 18.17
N LEU A 175 0.39 7.47 18.11
CA LEU A 175 0.14 6.39 17.15
C LEU A 175 -1.17 5.68 17.50
N ARG A 176 -2.04 5.51 16.51
CA ARG A 176 -3.35 4.88 16.64
C ARG A 176 -3.42 3.51 15.99
N ARG A 177 -2.76 3.35 14.84
CA ARG A 177 -2.75 2.09 14.09
C ARG A 177 -1.52 2.01 13.20
N LEU A 178 -0.97 0.81 13.10
CA LEU A 178 0.01 0.41 12.10
C LEU A 178 -0.67 -0.55 11.13
N GLU A 179 -0.45 -0.39 9.83
CA GLU A 179 -0.88 -1.34 8.81
C GLU A 179 0.28 -1.76 7.93
N LEU A 180 0.37 -3.03 7.59
CA LEU A 180 1.32 -3.58 6.64
C LEU A 180 0.57 -4.31 5.54
N MET A 181 0.81 -3.90 4.30
CA MET A 181 0.15 -4.42 3.11
C MET A 181 1.16 -5.13 2.24
N MET A 182 0.82 -6.33 1.81
CA MET A 182 1.68 -7.15 0.94
C MET A 182 0.83 -8.12 0.11
N GLU A 183 1.33 -8.51 -1.05
CA GLU A 183 0.83 -9.66 -1.79
C GLU A 183 1.67 -10.90 -1.41
N ILE A 184 1.01 -11.95 -0.94
CA ILE A 184 1.66 -13.13 -0.33
C ILE A 184 0.81 -14.39 -0.47
N CYS A 185 1.45 -15.56 -0.62
CA CYS A 185 0.81 -16.89 -0.56
C CYS A 185 1.81 -17.96 -0.11
N SER A 186 1.39 -19.22 0.01
CA SER A 186 2.31 -20.33 0.30
C SER A 186 3.24 -20.61 -0.89
N GLU A 187 4.26 -21.44 -0.66
CA GLU A 187 5.15 -21.95 -1.70
C GLU A 187 4.90 -23.45 -1.82
N ALA A 188 4.57 -23.90 -3.02
CA ALA A 188 4.64 -25.32 -3.37
C ALA A 188 5.60 -25.54 -4.54
N PRO A 189 6.21 -26.74 -4.67
CA PRO A 189 6.90 -27.12 -5.90
C PRO A 189 5.99 -26.97 -7.13
N ASN A 190 6.35 -26.06 -8.02
CA ASN A 190 5.48 -25.53 -9.09
C ASN A 190 4.41 -24.58 -8.55
N TYR A 191 3.19 -25.09 -8.36
CA TYR A 191 2.08 -24.47 -7.64
C TYR A 191 1.10 -25.57 -7.23
N ASP A 192 0.41 -25.36 -6.11
CA ASP A 192 -0.64 -26.22 -5.62
C ASP A 192 -1.64 -25.38 -4.81
N PRO A 193 -2.88 -25.20 -5.30
CA PRO A 193 -3.88 -24.37 -4.62
C PRO A 193 -4.35 -24.96 -3.28
N ASP A 194 -4.00 -26.22 -2.97
CA ASP A 194 -4.32 -26.92 -1.73
C ASP A 194 -3.05 -27.21 -0.90
N TYR A 195 -2.14 -26.24 -0.83
CA TYR A 195 -0.86 -26.33 -0.09
C TYR A 195 -0.78 -25.29 1.04
N PRO A 196 -1.38 -25.55 2.21
CA PRO A 196 -1.52 -24.54 3.24
C PRO A 196 -0.18 -24.13 3.86
N SER A 197 -0.07 -22.86 4.25
CA SER A 197 1.12 -22.36 4.95
C SER A 197 0.78 -21.33 6.04
N ASP A 198 1.29 -21.57 7.24
CA ASP A 198 1.16 -20.72 8.42
C ASP A 198 2.21 -19.59 8.41
N ILE A 199 1.88 -18.52 7.70
CA ILE A 199 2.75 -17.36 7.55
C ILE A 199 2.57 -16.43 8.74
N THR A 200 3.66 -16.19 9.47
CA THR A 200 3.66 -15.44 10.73
C THR A 200 4.34 -14.08 10.55
N LEU A 201 3.78 -13.06 11.21
CA LEU A 201 4.32 -11.71 11.23
C LEU A 201 4.88 -11.40 12.62
N TRP A 202 6.08 -10.85 12.68
CA TRP A 202 6.65 -10.26 13.89
C TRP A 202 6.94 -8.78 13.67
N ILE A 203 6.67 -7.97 14.69
CA ILE A 203 7.02 -6.54 14.72
C ILE A 203 7.93 -6.32 15.92
N ASN A 204 9.10 -5.73 15.70
CA ASN A 204 10.14 -5.51 16.71
C ASN A 204 10.47 -6.77 17.53
N GLY A 205 10.48 -7.93 16.87
CA GLY A 205 10.72 -9.24 17.47
C GLY A 205 9.53 -9.85 18.23
N VAL A 206 8.39 -9.17 18.31
CA VAL A 206 7.18 -9.67 18.97
C VAL A 206 6.27 -10.32 17.94
N GLU A 207 5.83 -11.56 18.20
CA GLU A 207 4.88 -12.27 17.33
C GLU A 207 3.53 -11.56 17.36
N VAL A 208 3.12 -11.04 16.21
CA VAL A 208 1.86 -10.30 16.05
C VAL A 208 0.72 -11.25 15.69
N GLY A 209 0.99 -12.28 14.90
CA GLY A 209 0.01 -13.32 14.59
C GLY A 209 0.39 -14.12 13.36
N THR A 210 -0.42 -15.13 13.07
CA THR A 210 -0.25 -16.06 11.95
C THR A 210 -1.49 -15.99 11.04
N TRP A 211 -1.26 -15.99 9.73
CA TRP A 211 -2.29 -16.20 8.71
C TRP A 211 -1.96 -17.48 7.95
N THR A 212 -2.92 -18.40 7.90
CA THR A 212 -2.81 -19.60 7.08
C THR A 212 -3.22 -19.28 5.64
N SER A 213 -2.24 -19.25 4.73
CA SER A 213 -2.50 -19.22 3.30
C SER A 213 -3.14 -20.56 2.89
N PRO A 214 -4.16 -20.56 2.02
CA PRO A 214 -4.79 -21.81 1.59
C PRO A 214 -3.93 -22.61 0.61
N GLY A 215 -3.04 -21.95 -0.14
CA GLY A 215 -2.31 -22.58 -1.24
C GLY A 215 -1.44 -21.62 -2.04
N ASP A 216 -0.68 -22.21 -2.96
CA ASP A 216 0.19 -21.54 -3.91
C ASP A 216 -0.62 -21.28 -5.19
N PHE A 217 -0.73 -20.00 -5.57
CA PHE A 217 -1.61 -19.60 -6.65
C PHE A 217 -0.87 -19.56 -7.99
N GLY A 218 -1.06 -20.61 -8.79
CA GLY A 218 -0.63 -20.70 -10.18
C GLY A 218 -1.77 -20.98 -11.16
N GLY A 219 -1.44 -21.46 -12.36
CA GLY A 219 -2.40 -21.83 -13.41
C GLY A 219 -3.04 -20.68 -14.18
N LYS A 220 -3.20 -19.50 -13.56
CA LYS A 220 -3.52 -18.25 -14.25
C LYS A 220 -2.34 -17.27 -14.11
N ARG A 221 -1.89 -16.73 -15.24
CA ARG A 221 -0.78 -15.77 -15.25
C ARG A 221 -1.11 -14.52 -14.43
N GLY A 222 -0.19 -14.13 -13.55
CA GLY A 222 -0.28 -12.88 -12.79
C GLY A 222 -0.25 -11.68 -13.71
N LEU A 223 -1.00 -10.63 -13.36
CA LEU A 223 -1.18 -9.45 -14.21
C LEU A 223 0.13 -8.72 -14.53
N LEU A 224 1.10 -8.78 -13.62
CA LEU A 224 2.36 -8.05 -13.72
C LEU A 224 3.54 -8.93 -14.10
N ASN A 225 3.35 -10.25 -14.18
CA ASN A 225 4.44 -11.19 -14.37
C ASN A 225 5.12 -10.98 -15.74
N PRO A 226 6.47 -10.86 -15.78
CA PRO A 226 7.22 -10.73 -17.03
C PRO A 226 7.02 -11.91 -17.96
N ASP A 227 7.16 -11.70 -19.27
CA ASP A 227 6.97 -12.72 -20.31
C ASP A 227 7.84 -13.99 -20.11
N TRP A 228 9.06 -13.81 -19.58
CA TRP A 228 9.99 -14.92 -19.35
C TRP A 228 9.63 -15.79 -18.13
N TRP A 229 8.78 -15.30 -17.22
CA TRP A 229 8.33 -16.07 -16.07
C TRP A 229 7.49 -17.25 -16.53
N ILE A 230 7.86 -18.45 -16.09
CA ILE A 230 7.28 -19.70 -16.57
C ILE A 230 5.95 -20.00 -15.86
N ASP A 231 4.97 -20.47 -16.62
CA ASP A 231 3.57 -20.58 -16.16
C ASP A 231 3.33 -21.64 -15.07
N HIS A 232 4.28 -22.54 -14.84
CA HIS A 232 4.19 -23.55 -13.78
C HIS A 232 4.79 -23.09 -12.45
N MET A 233 5.39 -21.90 -12.37
CA MET A 233 5.73 -21.29 -11.07
C MET A 233 4.51 -20.61 -10.47
N THR A 234 4.56 -20.29 -9.18
CA THR A 234 3.64 -19.35 -8.52
C THR A 234 3.46 -18.09 -9.37
N GLN A 235 2.21 -17.68 -9.56
CA GLN A 235 1.87 -16.56 -10.44
C GLN A 235 1.44 -15.32 -9.67
N TYR A 236 0.78 -15.46 -8.53
CA TYR A 236 0.30 -14.34 -7.73
C TYR A 236 0.05 -14.75 -6.28
N GLY A 237 -0.21 -13.77 -5.43
CA GLY A 237 -0.58 -13.96 -4.03
C GLY A 237 -1.97 -13.42 -3.70
N ALA A 238 -2.34 -13.53 -2.43
CA ALA A 238 -3.45 -12.77 -1.88
C ALA A 238 -2.93 -11.43 -1.35
N GLN A 239 -3.62 -10.33 -1.65
CA GLN A 239 -3.36 -9.07 -0.97
C GLN A 239 -3.82 -9.19 0.48
N LYS A 240 -2.87 -9.09 1.41
CA LYS A 240 -3.12 -9.12 2.85
C LYS A 240 -2.90 -7.75 3.45
N ILE A 241 -3.76 -7.40 4.41
CA ILE A 241 -3.60 -6.21 5.25
C ILE A 241 -3.49 -6.68 6.69
N TRP A 242 -2.28 -6.60 7.23
CA TRP A 242 -2.02 -6.79 8.65
C TRP A 242 -2.19 -5.46 9.36
N SER A 243 -2.89 -5.41 10.47
CA SER A 243 -3.03 -4.18 11.25
C SER A 243 -2.85 -4.43 12.75
N VAL A 244 -2.20 -3.49 13.43
CA VAL A 244 -2.03 -3.48 14.87
C VAL A 244 -2.52 -2.13 15.39
N ASP A 245 -3.44 -2.14 16.35
CA ASP A 245 -3.98 -0.94 16.99
C ASP A 245 -3.87 -1.04 18.52
N GLN A 246 -4.67 -0.28 19.27
CA GLN A 246 -4.66 -0.29 20.73
C GLN A 246 -5.31 -1.55 21.33
N ASP A 247 -6.16 -2.23 20.56
CA ASP A 247 -7.01 -3.35 21.00
C ASP A 247 -6.45 -4.71 20.59
N GLY A 248 -5.63 -4.78 19.53
CA GLY A 248 -4.91 -5.99 19.15
C GLY A 248 -4.37 -5.99 17.73
N ALA A 249 -4.15 -7.20 17.22
CA ALA A 249 -3.64 -7.44 15.88
C ALA A 249 -4.65 -8.17 15.01
N TYR A 250 -4.70 -7.82 13.73
CA TYR A 250 -5.71 -8.29 12.79
C TYR A 250 -5.09 -8.59 11.42
N VAL A 251 -5.74 -9.50 10.70
CA VAL A 251 -5.51 -9.77 9.28
C VAL A 251 -6.83 -9.58 8.56
N ASP A 252 -6.87 -8.63 7.62
CA ASP A 252 -8.08 -8.22 6.87
C ASP A 252 -9.28 -7.94 7.80
N GLY A 253 -9.01 -7.33 8.95
CA GLY A 253 -10.03 -6.99 9.97
C GLY A 253 -10.43 -8.14 10.90
N THR A 254 -9.94 -9.36 10.70
CA THR A 254 -10.16 -10.48 11.62
C THR A 254 -9.06 -10.51 12.68
N LYS A 255 -9.42 -10.51 13.97
CA LYS A 255 -8.45 -10.49 15.07
C LYS A 255 -7.66 -11.79 15.11
N VAL A 256 -6.34 -11.70 15.13
CA VAL A 256 -5.41 -12.84 15.20
C VAL A 256 -4.66 -12.92 16.52
N SER A 257 -4.50 -11.82 17.25
CA SER A 257 -3.94 -11.81 18.60
C SER A 257 -4.32 -10.57 19.41
N ASP A 258 -4.05 -10.59 20.71
CA ASP A 258 -4.18 -9.45 21.63
C ASP A 258 -2.89 -8.60 21.71
N VAL A 259 -1.97 -8.75 20.75
CA VAL A 259 -0.78 -7.90 20.66
C VAL A 259 -1.20 -6.54 20.09
N ASN A 260 -1.13 -5.51 20.92
CA ASN A 260 -1.40 -4.13 20.54
C ASN A 260 -0.10 -3.36 20.26
N LEU A 261 -0.21 -2.09 19.86
CA LEU A 261 0.94 -1.23 19.51
C LEU A 261 2.00 -1.14 20.62
N GLU A 262 1.57 -1.09 21.89
CA GLU A 262 2.47 -1.05 23.04
C GLU A 262 3.25 -2.36 23.18
N ARG A 263 2.55 -3.51 23.11
CA ARG A 263 3.18 -4.84 23.19
C ARG A 263 4.09 -5.13 21.99
N ALA A 264 3.74 -4.63 20.80
CA ALA A 264 4.58 -4.70 19.61
C ALA A 264 5.76 -3.71 19.65
N LEU A 265 5.92 -2.95 20.73
CA LEU A 265 7.03 -1.99 20.95
C LEU A 265 7.13 -0.94 19.85
N VAL A 266 6.01 -0.55 19.22
CA VAL A 266 6.01 0.43 18.14
C VAL A 266 5.99 1.84 18.74
N VAL A 267 7.13 2.52 18.66
CA VAL A 267 7.32 3.84 19.24
C VAL A 267 7.61 4.87 18.13
N PRO A 268 6.96 6.05 18.15
CA PRO A 268 7.29 7.13 17.23
C PRO A 268 8.78 7.51 17.26
N ASN A 269 9.34 7.88 16.11
CA ASN A 269 10.76 8.22 15.93
C ASN A 269 11.74 7.09 16.23
N GLN A 270 11.30 5.83 16.18
CA GLN A 270 12.17 4.65 16.28
C GLN A 270 11.96 3.71 15.07
N PRO A 271 13.01 3.09 14.52
CA PRO A 271 12.87 2.14 13.42
C PRO A 271 11.93 0.98 13.80
N ILE A 272 11.16 0.50 12.83
CA ILE A 272 10.21 -0.60 13.02
C ILE A 272 10.76 -1.82 12.27
N SER A 273 11.19 -2.85 13.00
CA SER A 273 11.56 -4.14 12.42
C SER A 273 10.29 -4.94 12.13
N VAL A 274 10.20 -5.50 10.92
CA VAL A 274 9.08 -6.30 10.44
C VAL A 274 9.66 -7.58 9.86
N ARG A 275 9.35 -8.72 10.49
CA ARG A 275 9.75 -10.05 10.01
C ARG A 275 8.54 -10.81 9.50
N ILE A 276 8.69 -11.44 8.34
CA ILE A 276 7.70 -12.30 7.70
C ILE A 276 8.36 -13.65 7.49
N GLY A 277 7.69 -14.73 7.89
CA GLY A 277 8.25 -16.07 7.73
C GLY A 277 7.41 -17.18 8.30
N ILE A 278 7.98 -18.38 8.27
CA ILE A 278 7.40 -19.59 8.85
C ILE A 278 8.01 -19.79 10.23
N LYS A 279 7.16 -19.98 11.23
CA LYS A 279 7.63 -20.28 12.60
C LYS A 279 8.00 -21.77 12.69
N PRO A 280 9.03 -22.16 13.46
CA PRO A 280 9.50 -23.56 13.47
C PRO A 280 8.42 -24.57 13.90
N GLU A 281 7.44 -24.12 14.69
CA GLU A 281 6.34 -24.91 15.24
C GLU A 281 5.02 -24.66 14.50
N ALA A 282 5.09 -24.19 13.24
CA ALA A 282 3.93 -24.05 12.36
C ALA A 282 3.22 -25.41 12.18
N GLU A 283 1.89 -25.41 12.21
CA GLU A 283 1.12 -26.62 11.93
C GLU A 283 1.19 -26.95 10.42
N HIS A 284 1.21 -25.91 9.60
CA HIS A 284 1.36 -25.99 8.14
C HIS A 284 2.64 -25.26 7.69
N PRO A 285 3.82 -25.91 7.66
CA PRO A 285 5.07 -25.30 7.22
C PRO A 285 5.20 -25.33 5.68
N GLY A 286 4.31 -24.62 4.98
CA GLY A 286 4.20 -24.65 3.52
C GLY A 286 4.92 -23.50 2.81
N GLY A 287 5.99 -22.93 3.39
CA GLY A 287 6.75 -21.84 2.79
C GLY A 287 5.95 -20.57 2.49
N PHE A 288 6.57 -19.62 1.79
CA PHE A 288 5.86 -18.45 1.29
C PHE A 288 6.49 -17.85 0.04
N ASN A 289 5.64 -17.27 -0.79
CA ASN A 289 5.98 -16.39 -1.89
C ASN A 289 5.60 -14.95 -1.52
N LEU A 290 6.53 -14.00 -1.69
CA LEU A 290 6.30 -12.58 -1.46
C LEU A 290 6.52 -11.79 -2.74
N PHE A 291 5.55 -10.93 -3.08
CA PHE A 291 5.50 -10.21 -4.34
C PHE A 291 5.73 -8.71 -4.13
N GLY A 292 6.50 -8.12 -5.03
CA GLY A 292 6.74 -6.69 -5.14
C GLY A 292 6.04 -6.10 -6.36
N SER A 293 6.25 -4.81 -6.61
CA SER A 293 5.44 -4.01 -7.54
C SER A 293 5.48 -4.40 -9.03
N GLY A 294 6.26 -5.42 -9.39
CA GLY A 294 6.48 -5.89 -10.75
C GLY A 294 6.13 -7.35 -10.99
N PHE A 295 5.54 -8.03 -10.02
CA PHE A 295 5.08 -9.41 -10.11
C PHE A 295 3.73 -9.55 -9.42
N GLY A 296 3.03 -10.66 -9.66
CA GLY A 296 1.74 -10.92 -9.07
C GLY A 296 0.63 -10.07 -9.70
N ASN A 297 -0.34 -9.69 -8.88
CA ASN A 297 -1.54 -8.96 -9.31
C ASN A 297 -1.57 -7.52 -8.80
N TYR A 298 -0.74 -7.16 -7.83
CA TYR A 298 -0.77 -5.85 -7.20
C TYR A 298 0.55 -5.10 -7.44
N ALA A 299 0.47 -3.93 -8.11
CA ALA A 299 1.63 -3.10 -8.41
C ALA A 299 2.08 -2.30 -7.17
N GLN A 300 2.46 -3.01 -6.11
CA GLN A 300 2.96 -2.46 -4.86
C GLN A 300 4.06 -3.35 -4.27
N ASP A 301 5.00 -2.74 -3.55
CA ASP A 301 5.89 -3.49 -2.68
C ASP A 301 5.24 -3.66 -1.29
N LEU A 302 6.04 -3.89 -0.25
CA LEU A 302 5.54 -3.84 1.11
C LEU A 302 5.19 -2.40 1.47
N VAL A 303 3.93 -2.14 1.84
CA VAL A 303 3.49 -0.80 2.22
C VAL A 303 3.16 -0.77 3.70
N LEU A 304 3.92 0.02 4.46
CA LEU A 304 3.64 0.29 5.87
C LEU A 304 2.93 1.63 6.01
N ARG A 305 1.77 1.65 6.66
CA ARG A 305 1.03 2.86 7.01
C ARG A 305 0.99 3.04 8.52
N LEU A 306 1.23 4.27 8.95
CA LEU A 306 1.13 4.67 10.35
C LEU A 306 0.06 5.74 10.47
N HIS A 307 -1.03 5.42 11.18
CA HIS A 307 -2.11 6.35 11.48
C HIS A 307 -1.89 6.94 12.87
N TYR A 308 -1.85 8.26 12.98
CA TYR A 308 -1.49 8.95 14.23
C TYR A 308 -2.21 10.29 14.38
N LEU A 309 -2.39 10.75 15.61
CA LEU A 309 -2.85 12.10 15.90
C LEU A 309 -1.67 13.02 16.14
N GLY A 310 -1.67 14.18 15.47
CA GLY A 310 -0.76 15.27 15.81
C GLY A 310 -1.22 15.95 17.10
N ARG A 311 -0.40 15.97 18.16
CA ARG A 311 -0.80 16.68 19.39
C ARG A 311 -0.77 18.19 19.17
N LYS A 312 -1.89 18.88 19.44
CA LYS A 312 -1.91 20.34 19.58
C LYS A 312 -0.91 20.75 20.67
N ILE A 313 -0.06 21.72 20.35
CA ILE A 313 0.73 22.44 21.35
C ILE A 313 -0.27 23.07 22.31
N SER A 314 -0.46 22.48 23.49
CA SER A 314 -1.12 23.17 24.60
C SER A 314 -0.18 24.29 25.02
N VAL A 315 -0.42 25.50 24.52
CA VAL A 315 0.20 26.71 25.05
C VAL A 315 -0.23 26.78 26.51
N GLN A 316 0.66 26.44 27.43
CA GLN A 316 0.48 26.75 28.84
C GLN A 316 0.44 28.27 28.95
N HIS A 317 -0.77 28.83 29.04
CA HIS A 317 -0.95 30.20 29.46
C HIS A 317 -0.52 30.25 30.93
N GLN A 318 0.72 30.67 31.19
CA GLN A 318 1.11 31.06 32.54
C GLN A 318 0.22 32.23 32.96
N PRO A 319 -0.50 32.16 34.10
CA PRO A 319 -1.19 33.31 34.63
C PRO A 319 -0.15 34.40 34.93
N GLY A 320 -0.41 35.61 34.43
CA GLY A 320 0.52 36.73 34.46
C GLY A 320 1.14 36.94 35.85
N ALA A 321 2.48 36.95 35.88
CA ALA A 321 3.21 37.50 37.01
C ALA A 321 2.83 38.98 37.14
N LEU A 322 2.10 39.32 38.20
CA LEU A 322 1.93 40.70 38.63
C LEU A 322 3.31 41.29 38.88
N ILE A 323 3.71 42.23 38.04
CA ILE A 323 4.83 43.13 38.30
C ILE A 323 4.36 44.08 39.41
N PRO A 324 5.02 44.13 40.57
CA PRO A 324 4.66 45.13 41.58
C PRO A 324 5.11 46.49 41.10
N SER A 325 4.15 47.39 40.96
CA SER A 325 4.38 48.82 40.79
C SER A 325 4.90 49.41 42.11
N GLY A 326 6.09 50.00 42.07
CA GLY A 326 6.65 50.65 43.26
C GLY A 326 7.94 51.41 42.99
N ARG A 327 7.79 52.73 42.73
CA ARG A 327 8.57 53.90 43.21
C ARG A 327 10.09 53.72 43.30
N GLY A 328 10.94 54.52 42.67
CA GLY A 328 10.93 55.97 42.58
C GLY A 328 12.18 56.53 43.29
N SER A 329 13.02 57.23 42.51
CA SER A 329 13.94 58.33 42.87
C SER A 329 15.08 58.16 43.90
N GLU A 330 16.26 58.69 43.50
CA GLU A 330 17.36 59.28 44.31
C GLU A 330 18.27 58.27 45.06
N GLN A 331 19.61 58.23 44.93
CA GLN A 331 20.68 59.13 44.49
C GLN A 331 21.79 58.35 43.77
#